data_AF-A0A7T0MAR6-F1
#
_entry.id   AF-A0A7T0MAR6-F1
#
_cell.length_a   1.000
_cell.length_b   1.000
_cell.length_c   1.000
_cell.angle_alpha   90.00
_cell.angle_beta   90.00
_cell.angle_gamma   90.00
#
_symmetry.space_group_name_H-M   'P 1'
#
loop_
_entity.id
_entity.type
_entity.pdbx_description
1 polymer ?
#
loop_
_entity_poly.entity_id
_entity_poly.type
_entity_poly.pdbx_seq_one_letter_code
_entity_poly.pdbx_strand_id
1 'polypeptide(L)'
;MVQKHINFRELDKTPFELAYLEKQSERFNLKPSMTIEKIFEEHAQLLAEKENSSVNERLKKDVGLIRLRTGYADKNTQILIELLNTLIFHLGVPHAVLTTVQQTTPLLEAKQKVEDMIKANMEKKSGKAKVEDTKESKTKKALDETSK
;
A
#
# COMPACT_ATOMS: atom_id res chain seq x y z
N MET A 1 21.57 -26.82 -31.02
CA MET A 1 21.80 -25.65 -30.15
C MET A 1 21.89 -24.43 -31.05
N VAL A 2 20.97 -23.46 -30.93
CA VAL A 2 21.00 -22.24 -31.74
C VAL A 2 21.86 -21.22 -30.99
N GLN A 3 23.04 -20.88 -31.52
CA GLN A 3 23.81 -19.76 -30.99
C GLN A 3 23.13 -18.47 -31.44
N LYS A 4 22.63 -17.70 -30.47
CA LYS A 4 22.12 -16.35 -30.71
C LYS A 4 23.28 -15.39 -30.59
N HIS A 5 23.54 -14.61 -31.63
CA HIS A 5 24.56 -13.57 -31.61
C HIS A 5 23.91 -12.23 -31.28
N ILE A 6 24.47 -11.53 -30.31
CA ILE A 6 24.06 -10.17 -29.93
C ILE A 6 25.10 -9.23 -30.55
N ASN A 7 24.65 -8.33 -31.42
CA ASN A 7 25.52 -7.32 -32.02
C ASN A 7 25.46 -6.04 -31.16
N PHE A 8 26.62 -5.62 -30.67
CA PHE A 8 26.79 -4.32 -30.01
C PHE A 8 27.18 -3.26 -31.05
N ARG A 9 26.72 -2.01 -30.87
CA ARG A 9 27.14 -0.89 -31.72
C ARG A 9 28.46 -0.33 -31.20
N GLU A 10 29.23 0.24 -32.12
CA GLU A 10 30.56 0.82 -31.86
C GLU A 10 30.51 1.99 -30.86
N LEU A 11 31.65 2.23 -30.20
CA LEU A 11 31.82 3.15 -29.06
C LEU A 11 31.34 4.59 -29.31
N ASP A 12 31.31 5.05 -30.57
CA ASP A 12 31.06 6.45 -30.89
C ASP A 12 29.58 6.86 -30.83
N LYS A 13 28.66 5.93 -30.52
CA LYS A 13 27.21 6.20 -30.62
C LYS A 13 26.47 6.25 -29.29
N THR A 14 26.85 5.47 -28.26
CA THR A 14 26.15 5.47 -26.96
C THR A 14 27.07 5.11 -25.79
N PRO A 15 26.91 5.75 -24.61
CA PRO A 15 27.74 5.48 -23.44
C PRO A 15 27.35 4.19 -22.69
N PHE A 16 26.35 3.44 -23.17
CA PHE A 16 25.73 2.31 -22.48
C PHE A 16 25.98 0.93 -23.12
N GLU A 17 26.65 0.89 -24.29
CA GLU A 17 26.94 -0.34 -25.01
C GLU A 17 28.38 -0.83 -24.72
N LEU A 18 29.26 -0.87 -25.71
CA LEU A 18 30.64 -1.38 -25.53
C LEU A 18 31.43 -0.60 -24.49
N ALA A 19 31.33 0.74 -24.49
CA ALA A 19 32.01 1.60 -23.53
C ALA A 19 31.59 1.31 -22.08
N TYR A 20 30.33 0.94 -21.85
CA TYR A 20 29.84 0.56 -20.52
C TYR A 20 30.31 -0.83 -20.13
N LEU A 21 30.23 -1.80 -21.06
CA LEU A 21 30.68 -3.17 -20.81
C LEU A 21 32.17 -3.26 -20.53
N GLU A 22 33.00 -2.50 -21.26
CA GLU A 22 34.44 -2.42 -21.00
C GLU A 22 34.71 -1.89 -19.59
N LYS A 23 34.10 -0.76 -19.22
CA LYS A 23 34.21 -0.18 -17.88
C LYS A 23 33.76 -1.14 -16.76
N GLN A 24 32.68 -1.90 -16.97
CA GLN A 24 32.21 -2.87 -15.98
C GLN A 24 33.07 -4.15 -15.97
N SER A 25 33.65 -4.53 -17.10
CA SER A 25 34.57 -5.67 -17.19
C SER A 25 35.86 -5.39 -16.42
N GLU A 26 36.36 -4.16 -16.47
CA GLU A 26 37.46 -3.67 -15.66
C GLU A 26 37.08 -3.64 -14.16
N ARG A 27 35.89 -3.12 -13.83
CA ARG A 27 35.39 -3.05 -12.44
C ARG A 27 35.27 -4.43 -11.79
N PHE A 28 34.77 -5.42 -12.52
CA PHE A 28 34.55 -6.77 -11.99
C PHE A 28 35.73 -7.71 -12.22
N ASN A 29 36.69 -7.33 -13.07
CA ASN A 29 37.79 -8.17 -13.55
C ASN A 29 37.30 -9.51 -14.12
N LEU A 30 36.26 -9.44 -14.97
CA LEU A 30 35.59 -10.60 -15.55
C LEU A 30 35.59 -10.53 -17.08
N LYS A 31 35.46 -11.71 -17.72
CA LYS A 31 35.24 -11.77 -19.17
C LYS A 31 33.90 -11.11 -19.52
N PRO A 32 33.77 -10.49 -20.71
CA PRO A 32 32.56 -9.76 -21.10
C PRO A 32 31.25 -10.54 -20.93
N SER A 33 31.24 -11.86 -21.16
CA SER A 33 30.04 -12.70 -20.95
C SER A 33 29.61 -12.77 -19.48
N MET A 34 30.57 -12.95 -18.56
CA MET A 34 30.33 -13.00 -17.11
C MET A 34 30.01 -11.61 -16.55
N THR A 35 30.60 -10.57 -17.14
CA THR A 35 30.29 -9.17 -16.84
C THR A 35 28.83 -8.85 -17.14
N ILE A 36 28.31 -9.28 -18.30
CA ILE A 36 26.90 -9.07 -18.67
C ILE A 36 25.97 -9.78 -17.69
N GLU A 37 26.27 -11.03 -17.33
CA GLU A 37 25.48 -11.79 -16.37
C GLU A 37 25.43 -11.10 -15.00
N LYS A 38 26.58 -10.62 -14.52
CA LYS A 38 26.68 -9.88 -13.26
C LYS A 38 25.95 -8.55 -13.28
N ILE A 39 25.97 -7.83 -14.41
CA ILE A 39 25.19 -6.59 -14.58
C ILE A 39 23.69 -6.90 -14.50
N PHE A 40 23.23 -7.99 -15.12
CA PHE A 40 21.82 -8.38 -15.04
C PHE A 40 21.43 -8.82 -13.63
N GLU A 41 22.33 -9.49 -12.90
CA GLU A 41 22.13 -9.84 -11.50
C GLU A 41 22.01 -8.59 -10.60
N GLU A 42 22.95 -7.63 -10.71
CA GLU A 42 22.89 -6.36 -9.97
C GLU A 42 21.62 -5.58 -10.33
N HIS A 43 21.23 -5.55 -11.61
CA HIS A 43 20.01 -4.86 -12.04
C HIS A 43 18.73 -5.51 -11.49
N ALA A 44 18.67 -6.84 -11.46
CA ALA A 44 17.55 -7.57 -10.86
C ALA A 44 17.44 -7.28 -9.35
N GLN A 45 18.57 -7.23 -8.65
CA GLN A 45 18.62 -6.85 -7.22
C GLN A 45 18.15 -5.41 -7.01
N LEU A 46 18.61 -4.45 -7.82
CA LEU A 46 18.20 -3.05 -7.73
C LEU A 46 16.70 -2.86 -8.01
N LEU A 47 16.12 -3.62 -8.95
CA LEU A 47 14.68 -3.60 -9.19
C LEU A 47 13.90 -4.12 -7.96
N ALA A 48 14.34 -5.24 -7.38
CA ALA A 48 13.72 -5.79 -6.18
C ALA A 48 13.83 -4.83 -4.98
N GLU A 49 14.98 -4.20 -4.78
CA GLU A 49 15.19 -3.18 -3.73
C GLU A 49 14.34 -1.93 -3.95
N LYS A 50 14.21 -1.47 -5.19
CA LYS A 50 13.36 -0.33 -5.54
C LYS A 50 11.88 -0.62 -5.30
N GLU A 51 11.43 -1.81 -5.67
CA GLU A 51 10.06 -2.25 -5.39
C GLU A 51 9.82 -2.33 -3.88
N ASN A 52 10.72 -3.01 -3.15
CA ASN A 52 10.65 -3.13 -1.69
C ASN A 52 10.71 -1.78 -0.96
N SER A 53 11.55 -0.84 -1.42
CA SER A 53 11.65 0.49 -0.80
C SER A 53 10.38 1.30 -1.03
N SER A 54 9.82 1.29 -2.24
CA SER A 54 8.57 2.00 -2.54
C SER A 54 7.36 1.45 -1.77
N VAL A 55 7.28 0.13 -1.61
CA VAL A 55 6.26 -0.54 -0.80
C VAL A 55 6.45 -0.20 0.68
N ASN A 56 7.68 -0.28 1.18
CA ASN A 56 8.00 0.04 2.57
C ASN A 56 7.71 1.51 2.92
N GLU A 57 7.97 2.45 2.01
CA GLU A 57 7.66 3.87 2.23
C GLU A 57 6.16 4.13 2.33
N ARG A 58 5.37 3.53 1.43
CA ARG A 58 3.90 3.61 1.48
C ARG A 58 3.36 3.00 2.77
N LEU A 59 3.83 1.81 3.13
CA LEU A 59 3.44 1.14 4.37
C LEU A 59 3.82 1.96 5.61
N LYS A 60 5.04 2.51 5.68
CA LYS A 60 5.47 3.37 6.79
C LYS A 60 4.56 4.60 6.94
N LYS A 61 4.17 5.23 5.83
CA LYS A 61 3.26 6.39 5.85
C LYS A 61 1.88 6.01 6.37
N ASP A 62 1.31 4.92 5.87
CA ASP A 62 -0.02 4.46 6.27
C ASP A 62 -0.05 4.00 7.72
N VAL A 63 0.94 3.21 8.16
CA VAL A 63 1.08 2.77 9.54
C VAL A 63 1.32 3.95 10.48
N GLY A 64 2.13 4.94 10.07
CA GLY A 64 2.35 6.16 10.84
C GLY A 64 1.05 6.96 11.05
N LEU A 65 0.25 7.11 9.99
CA LEU A 65 -1.05 7.79 10.07
C LEU A 65 -2.04 7.03 10.96
N ILE A 66 -2.09 5.69 10.83
CA ILE A 66 -2.91 4.83 11.69
C ILE A 66 -2.49 5.04 13.14
N ARG A 67 -1.19 4.91 13.44
CA ARG A 67 -0.65 5.07 14.80
C ARG A 67 -0.99 6.43 15.42
N LEU A 68 -0.87 7.50 14.64
CA LEU A 68 -1.21 8.85 15.09
C LEU A 68 -2.71 8.95 15.43
N ARG A 69 -3.58 8.46 14.54
CA ARG A 69 -5.05 8.48 14.73
C ARG A 69 -5.48 7.61 15.90
N THR A 70 -4.91 6.42 16.05
CA THR A 70 -5.18 5.54 17.19
C THR A 70 -4.72 6.18 18.49
N GLY A 71 -3.59 6.87 18.50
CA GLY A 71 -3.12 7.62 19.67
C GLY A 71 -4.07 8.74 20.08
N TYR A 72 -4.62 9.49 19.12
CA TYR A 72 -5.66 10.48 19.43
C TYR A 72 -6.95 9.84 19.94
N ALA A 73 -7.38 8.73 19.35
CA ALA A 73 -8.57 8.01 19.82
C ALA A 73 -8.40 7.50 21.25
N ASP A 74 -7.24 6.97 21.60
CA ASP A 74 -6.91 6.53 22.96
C ASP A 74 -6.92 7.70 23.95
N LYS A 75 -6.22 8.79 23.63
CA LYS A 75 -6.21 10.01 24.46
C LYS A 75 -7.62 10.56 24.68
N ASN A 76 -8.43 10.64 23.62
CA ASN A 76 -9.80 11.12 23.71
C ASN A 76 -10.67 10.18 24.55
N THR A 77 -10.46 8.87 24.45
CA THR A 77 -11.18 7.88 25.26
C THR A 77 -10.85 8.03 26.74
N GLN A 78 -9.57 8.24 27.10
CA GLN A 78 -9.18 8.53 28.48
C GLN A 78 -9.85 9.80 29.01
N ILE A 79 -9.86 10.88 28.23
CA ILE A 79 -10.56 12.12 28.61
C ILE A 79 -12.06 11.87 28.82
N LEU A 80 -12.70 11.12 27.93
CA LEU A 80 -14.13 10.78 28.06
C LEU A 80 -14.41 9.95 29.32
N ILE A 81 -13.52 9.02 29.68
CA ILE A 81 -13.64 8.23 30.92
C ILE A 81 -13.62 9.15 32.14
N GLU A 82 -12.69 10.12 32.20
CA GLU A 82 -12.61 11.05 33.33
C GLU A 82 -13.85 11.96 33.43
N LEU A 83 -14.36 12.44 32.30
CA LEU A 83 -15.58 13.26 32.24
C LEU A 83 -16.81 12.45 32.69
N LEU A 84 -16.95 11.21 32.21
CA LEU A 84 -18.04 10.32 32.61
C LEU A 84 -17.94 9.95 34.10
N ASN A 85 -16.73 9.71 34.61
CA ASN A 85 -16.51 9.43 36.03
C ASN A 85 -16.96 10.62 36.90
N THR A 86 -16.59 11.84 36.50
CA THR A 86 -17.04 13.07 37.17
C THR A 86 -18.57 13.18 37.20
N LEU A 87 -19.23 12.90 36.07
CA LEU A 87 -20.69 12.91 35.97
C LEU A 87 -21.34 11.83 36.83
N ILE A 88 -20.84 10.59 36.79
CA ILE A 88 -21.34 9.46 37.59
C ILE A 88 -21.22 9.76 39.08
N PHE A 89 -20.08 10.30 39.50
CA PHE A 89 -19.85 10.71 40.89
C PHE A 89 -20.84 11.80 41.32
N HIS A 90 -21.02 12.84 40.51
CA HIS A 90 -21.92 13.95 40.83
C HIS A 90 -23.41 13.53 40.87
N LEU A 91 -23.81 12.62 39.98
CA LEU A 91 -25.19 12.11 39.90
C LEU A 91 -25.48 11.01 40.93
N GLY A 92 -24.47 10.56 41.69
CA GLY A 92 -24.64 9.55 42.73
C GLY A 92 -25.08 8.19 42.18
N VAL A 93 -24.65 7.83 40.96
CA VAL A 93 -25.02 6.54 40.35
C VAL A 93 -24.35 5.41 41.13
N PRO A 94 -25.12 4.55 41.84
CA PRO A 94 -24.56 3.62 42.81
C PRO A 94 -23.86 2.43 42.15
N HIS A 95 -24.38 1.98 41.01
CA HIS A 95 -23.90 0.81 40.28
C HIS A 95 -24.05 1.02 38.76
N ALA A 96 -23.21 0.35 37.98
CA ALA A 96 -23.31 0.37 36.53
C ALA A 96 -24.57 -0.38 36.06
N VAL A 97 -25.38 0.27 35.23
CA VAL A 97 -26.48 -0.38 34.50
C VAL A 97 -25.92 -0.93 33.20
N LEU A 98 -25.74 -2.26 33.14
CA LEU A 98 -25.17 -2.92 31.97
C LEU A 98 -26.18 -3.01 30.84
N THR A 99 -25.69 -2.96 29.60
CA THR A 99 -26.52 -3.05 28.39
C THR A 99 -27.19 -4.41 28.22
N THR A 100 -26.66 -5.45 28.84
CA THR A 100 -27.29 -6.78 28.93
C THR A 100 -28.52 -6.80 29.82
N VAL A 101 -28.60 -5.87 30.79
CA VAL A 101 -29.72 -5.73 31.72
C VAL A 101 -30.75 -4.77 31.15
N GLN A 102 -30.30 -3.58 30.72
CA GLN A 102 -31.17 -2.58 30.14
C GLN A 102 -30.41 -1.73 29.12
N GLN A 103 -30.85 -1.82 27.87
CA GLN A 103 -30.36 -0.97 26.79
C GLN A 103 -31.29 0.23 26.62
N THR A 104 -30.74 1.44 26.62
CA THR A 104 -31.53 2.65 26.40
C THR A 104 -31.82 2.86 24.91
N THR A 105 -32.97 3.45 24.58
CA THR A 105 -33.35 3.76 23.18
C THR A 105 -32.29 4.60 22.45
N PRO A 106 -31.72 5.67 23.07
CA PRO A 106 -30.66 6.44 22.41
C PRO A 106 -29.42 5.62 22.08
N LEU A 107 -29.04 4.65 22.94
CA LEU A 107 -27.90 3.77 22.66
C LEU A 107 -28.20 2.83 21.49
N LEU A 108 -29.44 2.35 21.37
CA LEU A 108 -29.87 1.51 20.25
C LEU A 108 -29.82 2.28 18.92
N GLU A 109 -30.39 3.49 18.88
CA GLU A 109 -30.35 4.37 17.70
C GLU A 109 -28.92 4.75 17.30
N ALA A 110 -28.07 5.10 18.29
CA ALA A 110 -26.67 5.41 18.05
C ALA A 110 -25.92 4.21 17.46
N LYS A 111 -26.13 3.01 18.01
CA LYS A 111 -25.51 1.77 17.50
C LYS A 111 -25.91 1.51 16.05
N GLN A 112 -27.21 1.62 15.75
CA GLN A 112 -27.73 1.38 14.41
C GLN A 112 -27.15 2.38 13.40
N LYS A 113 -27.10 3.67 13.75
CA LYS A 113 -26.46 4.69 12.91
C LYS A 113 -25.00 4.40 12.64
N VAL A 114 -24.24 3.96 13.64
CA VAL A 114 -22.82 3.61 13.48
C VAL A 114 -22.65 2.39 12.57
N GLU A 115 -23.47 1.36 12.74
CA GLU A 115 -23.47 0.18 11.87
C GLU A 115 -23.78 0.54 10.41
N ASP A 116 -24.76 1.40 10.18
CA ASP A 116 -25.13 1.88 8.84
C ASP A 116 -24.00 2.71 8.20
N MET A 117 -23.33 3.56 8.98
CA MET A 117 -22.15 4.29 8.52
C MET A 117 -20.99 3.34 8.14
N ILE A 118 -20.77 2.28 8.91
CA ILE A 118 -19.74 1.27 8.62
C ILE A 118 -20.08 0.55 7.31
N LYS A 119 -21.34 0.08 7.16
CA LYS A 119 -21.81 -0.57 5.93
C LYS A 119 -21.65 0.33 4.72
N ALA A 120 -22.10 1.59 4.80
CA ALA A 120 -21.97 2.56 3.71
C ALA A 120 -20.50 2.82 3.33
N ASN A 121 -19.58 2.83 4.29
CA ASN A 121 -18.15 2.97 4.01
C ASN A 121 -17.55 1.72 3.36
N MET A 122 -17.99 0.53 3.75
CA MET A 122 -17.58 -0.74 3.12
C MET A 122 -18.09 -0.84 1.68
N GLU A 123 -19.33 -0.45 1.43
CA GLU A 123 -19.94 -0.40 0.10
C GLU A 123 -19.26 0.63 -0.81
N LYS A 124 -18.89 1.80 -0.30
CA LYS A 124 -18.12 2.78 -1.07
C LYS A 124 -16.74 2.25 -1.48
N LYS A 125 -16.10 1.45 -0.62
CA LYS A 125 -14.81 0.83 -0.93
C LYS A 125 -14.97 -0.29 -1.97
N SER A 126 -15.98 -1.16 -1.84
CA SER A 126 -16.23 -2.24 -2.80
C SER A 126 -16.78 -1.74 -4.14
N GLY A 127 -17.60 -0.69 -4.13
CA GLY A 127 -18.12 -0.03 -5.32
C GLY A 127 -17.04 0.71 -6.13
N LYS A 128 -16.07 1.34 -5.46
CA LYS A 128 -14.90 1.92 -6.14
C LYS A 128 -14.03 0.84 -6.80
N ALA A 129 -13.83 -0.30 -6.14
CA ALA A 129 -13.11 -1.44 -6.72
C ALA A 129 -13.79 -1.97 -8.00
N LYS A 130 -15.13 -2.06 -8.03
CA LYS A 130 -15.86 -2.48 -9.25
C LYS A 130 -15.75 -1.48 -10.42
N VAL A 131 -15.65 -0.18 -10.15
CA VAL A 131 -15.56 0.85 -11.20
C VAL A 131 -14.16 0.87 -11.85
N GLU A 132 -13.11 0.58 -11.08
CA GLU A 132 -11.73 0.47 -11.61
C GLU A 132 -11.56 -0.79 -12.48
N ASP A 133 -12.05 -1.96 -12.04
CA ASP A 133 -12.03 -3.20 -12.84
C ASP A 133 -12.83 -3.08 -14.15
N THR A 134 -13.95 -2.35 -14.14
CA THR A 134 -14.78 -2.16 -15.34
C THR A 134 -14.13 -1.20 -16.35
N LYS A 135 -13.30 -0.25 -15.89
CA LYS A 135 -12.56 0.64 -16.78
C LYS A 135 -11.39 -0.10 -17.45
N GLU A 136 -10.61 -0.88 -16.72
CA GLU A 136 -9.51 -1.67 -17.31
C GLU A 136 -10.00 -2.73 -18.31
N SER A 137 -11.14 -3.36 -18.03
CA SER A 137 -11.78 -4.33 -18.95
C SER A 137 -12.25 -3.68 -20.26
N LYS A 138 -12.80 -2.46 -20.21
CA LYS A 138 -13.23 -1.72 -21.42
C LYS A 138 -12.05 -1.20 -22.24
N THR A 139 -10.96 -0.77 -21.61
CA THR A 139 -9.75 -0.31 -22.32
C THR A 139 -9.06 -1.46 -23.04
N LYS A 140 -9.02 -2.67 -22.46
CA LYS A 140 -8.44 -3.86 -23.12
C LYS A 140 -9.28 -4.33 -24.34
N LYS A 141 -10.61 -4.25 -24.26
CA LYS A 141 -11.48 -4.56 -25.41
C LYS A 141 -11.36 -3.56 -26.57
N ALA A 142 -11.19 -2.28 -26.27
CA ALA A 142 -11.05 -1.25 -27.30
C ALA A 142 -9.74 -1.35 -28.11
N LEU A 143 -8.65 -1.85 -27.50
CA LEU A 143 -7.36 -2.03 -28.20
C LEU A 143 -7.34 -3.25 -29.13
N ASP A 144 -8.11 -4.30 -28.81
CA ASP A 144 -8.18 -5.55 -29.58
C ASP A 144 -9.07 -5.42 -30.84
N GLU A 145 -10.02 -4.47 -30.83
CA GLU A 145 -10.91 -4.18 -31.96
C GLU A 145 -10.29 -3.23 -33.00
N THR A 146 -9.21 -2.52 -32.67
CA THR A 146 -8.46 -1.64 -33.61
C THR A 146 -7.29 -2.32 -34.32
N SER A 147 -7.02 -3.60 -34.04
CA SER A 147 -5.90 -4.37 -34.66
C SER A 147 -6.35 -5.45 -35.64
N LYS A 148 -7.56 -5.34 -36.20
CA LYS A 148 -8.04 -6.20 -37.30
C LYS A 148 -8.25 -5.41 -38.59
#